data_AF-A0A6L9Q670-F1
#
_entry.id   AF-A0A6L9Q670-F1
#
_cell.length_a   1.000
_cell.length_b   1.000
_cell.length_c   1.000
_cell.angle_alpha   90.00
_cell.angle_beta   90.00
_cell.angle_gamma   90.00
#
_symmetry.space_group_name_H-M   'P 1'
#
loop_
_entity.id
_entity.type
_entity.pdbx_description
1 polymer ?
#
loop_
_entity_poly.entity_id
_entity_poly.type
_entity_poly.pdbx_seq_one_letter_code
_entity_poly.pdbx_strand_id
1 'polypeptide(L)' 'MDKSIERAAKVRISTEVDALYIQLADEIAPGESVKNESFRLKTRDSEIVLDFSADKRLLGIEILGVEDLLKD' A
#
# COMPACT_ATOMS: atom_id res chain seq x y z
N MET A 1 23.17 -15.10 1.64
CA MET A 1 22.29 -15.10 2.82
C MET A 1 21.39 -13.90 2.65
N ASP A 2 20.14 -14.15 2.28
CA ASP A 2 19.20 -13.05 2.05
C ASP A 2 18.91 -12.42 3.42
N LYS A 3 19.22 -11.13 3.57
CA LYS A 3 18.97 -10.42 4.83
C LYS A 3 17.51 -9.98 4.79
N SER A 4 16.60 -10.85 5.23
CA SER A 4 15.23 -10.42 5.49
C SER A 4 15.18 -9.62 6.79
N ILE A 5 14.29 -8.62 6.82
CA ILE A 5 14.00 -7.83 8.01
C ILE A 5 12.50 -7.96 8.24
N GLU A 6 12.12 -8.42 9.43
CA GLU A 6 10.73 -8.43 9.87
C GLU A 6 10.40 -7.16 10.66
N ARG A 7 9.21 -6.60 10.40
CA ARG A 7 8.68 -5.40 11.05
C ARG A 7 7.17 -5.53 11.21
N ALA A 8 6.62 -4.86 12.21
CA ALA A 8 5.17 -4.71 12.33
C ALA A 8 4.65 -3.76 11.24
N ALA A 9 3.47 -4.04 10.70
CA ALA A 9 2.77 -3.15 9.77
C ALA A 9 1.53 -2.55 10.45
N LYS A 10 1.18 -1.31 10.07
CA LYS A 10 -0.09 -0.69 10.50
C LYS A 10 -1.07 -0.78 9.34
N VAL A 11 -2.22 -1.43 9.58
CA VAL A 11 -3.29 -1.57 8.60
C VAL A 11 -4.39 -0.56 8.91
N ARG A 12 -4.86 0.16 7.89
CA ARG A 12 -6.03 1.04 7.95
C ARG A 12 -6.99 0.64 6.85
N ILE A 13 -8.28 0.58 7.18
CA ILE A 13 -9.35 0.27 6.23
C ILE A 13 -10.25 1.48 6.17
N SER A 14 -10.56 1.96 4.97
CA SER A 14 -11.54 3.01 4.73
C SER A 14 -12.69 2.43 3.92
N THR A 15 -13.84 2.27 4.56
CA THR A 15 -15.07 1.84 3.90
C THR A 15 -15.71 2.95 3.08
N GLU A 16 -15.37 4.22 3.33
CA GLU A 16 -15.89 5.36 2.57
C GLU A 16 -15.36 5.37 1.13
N VAL A 17 -14.12 4.93 0.92
CA VAL A 17 -13.44 4.95 -0.38
C VAL A 17 -13.09 3.55 -0.91
N ASP A 18 -13.58 2.48 -0.26
CA ASP A 18 -13.23 1.07 -0.54
C ASP A 18 -11.71 0.86 -0.70
N ALA A 19 -10.97 1.17 0.37
CA ALA A 19 -9.52 1.09 0.36
C ALA A 19 -8.94 0.45 1.63
N LEU A 20 -7.79 -0.20 1.46
CA LEU A 20 -6.96 -0.74 2.53
C LEU A 20 -5.54 -0.21 2.36
N TYR A 21 -4.99 0.38 3.42
CA TYR A 21 -3.62 0.85 3.45
C TYR A 21 -2.79 0.02 4.43
N ILE A 22 -1.68 -0.53 3.94
CA ILE A 22 -0.66 -1.23 4.73
C ILE A 22 0.55 -0.31 4.82
N GLN A 23 0.72 0.35 5.95
CA GLN A 23 1.92 1.12 6.23
C GLN A 23 3.05 0.18 6.67
N LEU A 24 4.18 0.22 5.95
CA LEU A 24 5.37 -0.58 6.19
C LEU A 24 6.46 0.19 6.95
N ALA A 25 6.50 1.51 6.80
CA ALA A 25 7.35 2.38 7.59
C ALA A 25 6.81 2.57 9.02
N ASP A 26 7.67 2.61 10.04
CA ASP A 26 7.24 2.87 11.42
C ASP A 26 6.45 4.19 11.54
N GLU A 27 6.94 5.22 10.86
CA GLU A 27 6.33 6.53 10.69
C GLU A 27 6.45 7.01 9.23
N ILE A 28 5.48 7.81 8.80
CA ILE A 28 5.50 8.51 7.52
C ILE A 28 5.23 9.99 7.82
N ALA A 29 6.21 10.85 7.59
CA ALA A 29 6.07 12.28 7.80
C ALA A 29 5.23 12.94 6.68
N PRO A 30 4.58 14.09 6.95
CA PRO A 30 3.91 14.86 5.90
C PRO A 30 4.84 15.18 4.75
N GLY A 31 4.43 14.85 3.52
CA GLY A 31 5.24 15.04 2.32
C GLY A 31 6.34 13.99 2.09
N GLU A 32 6.44 12.96 2.94
CA GLU A 32 7.46 11.92 2.76
C GLU A 32 7.13 10.99 1.58
N SER A 33 5.85 10.69 1.31
CA SER A 33 5.45 10.02 0.08
C SER A 33 5.50 11.01 -1.09
N VAL A 34 6.46 10.82 -1.99
CA VAL A 34 6.71 11.73 -3.13
C VAL A 34 6.52 11.06 -4.48
N LYS A 35 6.39 9.73 -4.51
CA LYS A 35 6.17 8.96 -5.73
C LYS A 35 5.24 7.79 -5.45
N ASN A 36 4.30 7.58 -6.37
CA ASN A 36 3.46 6.39 -6.44
C ASN A 36 3.78 5.60 -7.71
N GLU A 37 3.77 4.27 -7.57
CA GLU A 37 3.67 3.35 -8.71
C GLU A 37 2.43 2.49 -8.51
N SER A 38 1.62 2.30 -9.55
CA SER A 38 0.40 1.50 -9.43
C SER A 38 0.24 0.49 -10.54
N PHE A 39 -0.49 -0.59 -10.23
CA PHE A 39 -0.89 -1.58 -11.20
C PHE A 39 -2.29 -2.09 -10.88
N ARG A 40 -3.12 -2.19 -11.93
CA ARG A 40 -4.47 -2.73 -11.86
C ARG A 40 -4.46 -4.24 -12.03
N LEU A 41 -5.32 -4.92 -11.28
CA LEU A 41 -5.55 -6.34 -11.48
C LEU A 41 -6.31 -6.55 -12.80
N LYS A 42 -5.94 -7.60 -13.54
CA LYS A 42 -6.56 -7.87 -14.86
C LYS A 42 -7.98 -8.42 -14.75
N THR A 43 -8.30 -9.05 -13.63
CA THR A 43 -9.53 -9.84 -13.45
C THR A 43 -10.51 -9.19 -12.48
N ARG A 44 -10.16 -8.06 -11.88
CA ARG A 44 -10.90 -7.39 -10.81
C ARG A 44 -10.77 -5.89 -10.95
N ASP A 45 -11.76 -5.14 -10.52
CA ASP A 45 -11.72 -3.68 -10.49
C ASP A 45 -10.99 -3.20 -9.23
N SER A 46 -9.74 -3.66 -9.07
CA SER A 46 -8.88 -3.33 -7.94
C SER A 46 -7.53 -2.84 -8.43
N GLU A 47 -6.94 -1.92 -7.67
CA GLU A 47 -5.64 -1.31 -7.97
C GLU A 47 -4.72 -1.40 -6.75
N ILE A 48 -3.47 -1.78 -6.99
CA ILE A 48 -2.43 -1.78 -5.96
C ILE A 48 -1.53 -0.58 -6.24
N VAL A 49 -1.33 0.27 -5.24
CA VAL A 49 -0.47 1.46 -5.28
C VAL A 49 0.65 1.28 -4.27
N LEU A 50 1.88 1.56 -4.70
CA LEU A 50 3.09 1.53 -3.89
C LEU A 50 3.56 2.96 -3.64
N ASP A 51 3.67 3.34 -2.37
CA ASP A 51 4.13 4.66 -1.96
C ASP A 51 5.63 4.65 -1.68
N PHE A 52 6.36 5.56 -2.31
CA PHE A 52 7.80 5.70 -2.15
C PHE A 52 8.19 7.09 -1.67
N SER A 53 9.21 7.11 -0.81
CA SER A 53 9.95 8.32 -0.45
C SER A 53 10.96 8.74 -1.51
N ALA A 54 11.52 9.94 -1.36
CA ALA A 54 12.51 10.51 -2.27
C ALA A 54 13.79 9.66 -2.39
N ASP A 55 14.14 8.94 -1.33
CA ASP A 55 15.26 7.98 -1.28
C ASP A 55 14.89 6.57 -1.74
N LYS A 56 13.71 6.39 -2.36
CA LYS A 56 13.22 5.12 -2.93
C LYS A 56 12.92 4.04 -1.89
N ARG A 57 12.62 4.42 -0.65
CA ARG A 57 12.12 3.49 0.37
C ARG A 57 10.62 3.28 0.17
N LEU A 58 10.17 2.03 0.22
CA LEU A 58 8.75 1.70 0.23
C LEU A 58 8.15 2.06 1.59
N LEU A 59 7.19 2.97 1.59
CA LEU A 59 6.55 3.51 2.80
C LEU A 59 5.28 2.73 3.15
N GLY A 60 4.51 2.38 2.14
CA GLY A 60 3.26 1.66 2.29
C GLY A 60 2.69 1.14 0.98
N ILE A 61 1.62 0.38 1.11
CA ILE A 61 0.87 -0.22 0.01
C ILE A 61 -0.59 0.15 0.20
N GLU A 62 -1.18 0.80 -0.79
CA GLU A 62 -2.62 1.04 -0.86
C GLU A 62 -3.26 0.01 -1.80
N ILE A 63 -4.40 -0.52 -1.40
CA ILE A 63 -5.25 -1.41 -2.19
C ILE A 63 -6.59 -0.71 -2.32
N LEU A 64 -6.96 -0.35 -3.55
CA LEU A 64 -8.26 0.22 -3.90
C LEU A 64 -9.16 -0.88 -4.46
N GLY A 65 -10.47 -0.79 -4.24
CA GLY A 65 -11.43 -1.79 -4.70
C GLY A 65 -11.34 -3.09 -3.89
N VAL A 66 -11.20 -2.99 -2.56
CA VAL A 66 -10.98 -4.14 -1.67
C VAL A 66 -12.20 -5.06 -1.63
N GLU A 67 -13.41 -4.50 -1.66
CA GLU A 67 -14.62 -5.29 -1.70
C GLU A 67 -14.66 -6.20 -2.93
N ASP A 68 -14.22 -5.71 -4.09
CA ASP A 68 -14.12 -6.53 -5.30
C ASP A 68 -12.98 -7.54 -5.21
N LEU A 69 -11.87 -7.20 -4.54
CA LEU A 69 -10.74 -8.12 -4.30
C LEU A 69 -11.12 -9.34 -3.45
N LEU A 70 -12.11 -9.21 -2.57
CA LEU A 70 -12.53 -10.27 -1.65
C LEU A 70 -13.69 -11.14 -2.15
N LYS A 71 -14.29 -10.83 -3.30
CA LYS A 71 -15.38 -11.63 -3.90
C LYS A 71 -14.82 -12.89 -4.58
N ASP A 72 -15.53 -14.01 -4.49
CA ASP A 72 -15.16 -15.26 -5.20
C ASP A 72 -15.55 -15.22 -6.68
#